data_AF-A0A9K3LM45-F1
#
_entry.id   AF-A0A9K3LM45-F1
#
_cell.length_a   1.000
_cell.length_b   1.000
_cell.length_c   1.000
_cell.angle_alpha   90.00
_cell.angle_beta   90.00
_cell.angle_gamma   90.00
#
_symmetry.space_group_name_H-M   'P 1'
#
loop_
_entity.id
_entity.type
_entity.pdbx_description
1 polymer ?
#
loop_
_entity_poly.entity_id
_entity_poly.type
_entity_poly.pdbx_seq_one_letter_code
_entity_poly.pdbx_strand_id
1 'polypeptide(L)'
;MTNFAITIVALFLLLIPRGIQSFTPSPNIRQQHALGIPCDIISASSSSIIPSIPTVTFSSTTLFGKKEARAQGNESKRKKERVKKVKDDVIEVEGVVLESLPNAMFRCAIDGAPETQEPVLATISGKIRKNFVKILVGDKVLIELSPYDLTRGRITFRYR
;
A
#
# COMPACT_ATOMS: atom_id res chain seq x y z
N MET A 1 -9.39 31.73 55.14
CA MET A 1 -8.70 30.59 54.50
C MET A 1 -9.20 30.30 53.07
N THR A 2 -9.93 31.22 52.43
CA THR A 2 -10.55 31.02 51.10
C THR A 2 -9.85 31.77 49.95
N ASN A 3 -8.89 32.66 50.26
CA ASN A 3 -8.24 33.51 49.25
C ASN A 3 -7.02 32.88 48.56
N PHE A 4 -6.54 31.72 49.03
CA PHE A 4 -5.37 31.03 48.45
C PHE A 4 -5.74 30.07 47.31
N ALA A 5 -6.98 29.57 47.29
CA ALA A 5 -7.44 28.64 46.25
C ALA A 5 -7.80 29.37 44.93
N ILE A 6 -8.26 30.63 45.01
CA ILE A 6 -8.66 31.41 43.84
C ILE A 6 -7.43 31.89 43.03
N THR A 7 -6.32 32.20 43.71
CA THR A 7 -5.07 32.64 43.06
C THR A 7 -4.34 31.51 42.32
N ILE A 8 -4.42 30.26 42.79
CA ILE A 8 -3.79 29.12 42.12
C ILE A 8 -4.53 28.76 40.81
N VAL A 9 -5.87 28.85 40.79
CA VAL A 9 -6.66 28.62 39.57
C VAL A 9 -6.48 29.75 38.54
N ALA A 10 -6.32 31.00 39.00
CA ALA A 10 -6.07 32.15 38.13
C ALA A 10 -4.67 32.13 37.48
N LEU A 11 -3.65 31.60 38.16
CA LEU A 11 -2.30 31.47 37.62
C LEU A 11 -2.20 30.33 36.60
N PHE A 12 -3.05 29.30 36.71
CA PHE A 12 -3.06 28.16 35.79
C PHE A 12 -3.79 28.44 34.45
N LEU A 13 -4.75 29.38 34.43
CA LEU A 13 -5.47 29.77 33.20
C LEU A 13 -4.75 30.82 32.33
N LEU A 14 -3.65 31.41 32.81
CA LEU A 14 -2.81 32.34 32.03
C LEU A 14 -1.65 31.67 31.28
N LEU A 15 -1.48 30.35 31.45
CA LEU A 15 -0.46 29.55 30.75
C LEU A 15 -1.06 28.70 29.62
N ILE A 16 -2.06 29.23 28.93
CA ILE A 16 -2.55 28.68 27.66
C ILE A 16 -1.90 29.49 26.53
N PRO A 17 -0.87 28.99 25.85
CA PRO A 17 -0.35 29.64 24.66
C PRO A 17 -1.46 29.66 23.59
N ARG A 18 -1.95 30.86 23.28
CA ARG A 18 -2.73 31.15 22.07
C ARG A 18 -1.84 30.96 20.85
N GLY A 19 -1.74 29.71 20.39
CA GLY A 19 -1.09 29.33 19.15
C GLY A 19 -2.11 29.06 18.05
N ILE A 20 -2.76 30.11 17.55
CA ILE A 20 -3.46 30.07 16.25
C ILE A 20 -2.38 30.31 15.20
N GLN A 21 -2.01 29.29 14.44
CA GLN A 21 -1.39 29.48 13.13
C GLN A 21 -2.17 28.70 12.07
N SER A 22 -2.77 29.51 11.22
CA SER A 22 -3.38 29.30 9.91
C SER A 22 -2.99 28.03 9.13
N PHE A 23 -4.05 27.36 8.68
CA PHE A 23 -4.20 26.74 7.36
C PHE A 23 -3.25 27.29 6.28
N THR A 24 -2.49 26.40 5.65
CA THR A 24 -2.16 26.50 4.22
C THR A 24 -2.46 25.15 3.56
N PRO A 25 -3.43 25.07 2.63
CA PRO A 25 -3.59 23.88 1.79
C PRO A 25 -2.53 23.91 0.68
N SER A 26 -1.71 22.86 0.59
CA SER A 26 -0.80 22.65 -0.54
C SER A 26 -1.61 22.47 -1.84
N PRO A 27 -1.38 23.30 -2.88
CA PRO A 27 -2.09 23.20 -4.13
C PRO A 27 -1.56 22.02 -4.97
N ASN A 28 -2.53 21.29 -5.50
CA ASN A 28 -2.43 20.25 -6.51
C ASN A 28 -1.74 20.81 -7.78
N ILE A 29 -0.48 20.43 -8.04
CA ILE A 29 0.19 20.74 -9.30
C ILE A 29 -0.18 19.64 -10.30
N ARG A 30 -1.34 19.86 -10.91
CA ARG A 30 -1.69 19.37 -12.23
C ARG A 30 -1.03 20.32 -13.24
N GLN A 31 0.19 19.99 -13.67
CA GLN A 31 0.73 20.57 -14.89
C GLN A 31 0.58 19.56 -16.03
N GLN A 32 -0.38 19.89 -16.89
CA GLN A 32 -0.40 19.48 -18.28
C GLN A 32 0.69 20.28 -18.98
N HIS A 33 1.64 19.62 -19.64
CA HIS A 33 2.33 20.20 -20.78
C HIS A 33 2.25 19.18 -21.92
N ALA A 34 1.24 19.41 -22.75
CA ALA A 34 1.30 19.05 -24.15
C ALA A 34 2.45 19.85 -24.76
N LEU A 35 3.45 19.15 -25.29
CA LEU A 35 4.21 19.65 -26.42
C LEU A 35 3.85 18.72 -27.58
N GLY A 36 2.91 19.21 -28.38
CA GLY A 36 2.68 18.70 -29.71
C GLY A 36 3.94 18.92 -30.53
N ILE A 37 4.39 17.84 -31.17
CA ILE A 37 5.31 17.94 -32.29
C ILE A 37 4.43 17.85 -33.55
N PRO A 38 4.54 18.81 -34.47
CA PRO A 38 3.64 18.97 -35.61
C PRO A 38 3.77 17.82 -36.60
N CYS A 39 2.61 17.42 -37.11
CA CYS A 39 2.47 16.56 -38.27
C CYS A 39 2.67 17.43 -39.52
N ASP A 40 3.86 17.36 -40.14
CA ASP A 40 4.07 17.94 -41.46
C ASP A 40 4.14 16.86 -42.54
N ILE A 41 3.30 17.12 -43.53
CA ILE A 41 3.02 16.46 -44.79
C ILE A 41 4.09 16.86 -45.81
N ILE A 42 4.76 15.91 -46.47
CA ILE A 42 5.28 15.97 -47.87
C ILE A 42 5.34 14.50 -48.37
N SER A 43 4.39 14.00 -49.16
CA SER A 43 4.29 14.06 -50.63
C SER A 43 5.48 13.47 -51.40
N ALA A 44 5.20 12.30 -52.01
CA ALA A 44 5.68 11.82 -53.32
C ALA A 44 7.18 11.61 -53.56
N SER A 45 7.58 10.35 -53.81
CA SER A 45 8.00 9.89 -55.15
C SER A 45 8.62 8.48 -55.08
N SER A 46 7.93 7.53 -55.71
CA SER A 46 8.48 6.48 -56.59
C SER A 46 9.96 6.10 -56.48
N SER A 47 10.23 4.86 -56.06
CA SER A 47 10.99 3.90 -56.88
C SER A 47 11.04 2.52 -56.21
N SER A 48 10.55 1.54 -56.97
CA SER A 48 10.75 0.09 -56.88
C SER A 48 12.10 -0.37 -56.30
N ILE A 49 12.07 -1.40 -55.44
CA ILE A 49 12.72 -2.72 -55.62
C ILE A 49 12.22 -3.63 -54.49
N ILE A 50 11.49 -4.68 -54.87
CA ILE A 50 11.04 -5.77 -54.00
C ILE A 50 12.05 -6.91 -54.19
N PRO A 51 12.78 -7.38 -53.17
CA PRO A 51 13.38 -8.70 -53.23
C PRO A 51 12.29 -9.75 -52.94
N SER A 52 12.13 -10.65 -53.90
CA SER A 52 11.25 -11.81 -53.90
C SER A 52 11.43 -12.67 -52.64
N ILE A 53 10.35 -12.80 -51.87
CA ILE A 53 10.23 -13.75 -50.76
C ILE A 53 10.11 -15.16 -51.37
N PRO A 54 11.00 -16.12 -51.02
CA PRO A 54 10.87 -17.48 -51.51
C PRO A 54 9.66 -18.18 -50.88
N THR A 55 8.94 -18.84 -51.77
CA THR A 55 7.72 -19.60 -51.57
C THR A 55 7.86 -20.67 -50.50
N VAL A 56 6.81 -20.77 -49.71
CA VAL A 56 6.51 -21.80 -48.72
C VAL A 56 6.77 -23.20 -49.27
N THR A 57 7.69 -23.94 -48.66
CA THR A 57 7.62 -25.41 -48.65
C THR A 57 7.16 -25.86 -47.27
N PHE A 58 5.84 -26.03 -47.15
CA PHE A 58 5.20 -26.67 -46.02
C PHE A 58 5.40 -28.19 -46.18
N SER A 59 6.59 -28.69 -45.87
CA SER A 59 6.81 -30.13 -45.77
C SER A 59 6.12 -30.63 -44.50
N SER A 60 5.04 -31.38 -44.70
CA SER A 60 4.33 -32.12 -43.69
C SER A 60 5.24 -33.21 -43.11
N THR A 61 6.01 -32.89 -42.07
CA THR A 61 6.71 -33.88 -41.26
C THR A 61 6.16 -33.88 -39.84
N THR A 62 5.36 -34.92 -39.62
CA THR A 62 5.19 -35.65 -38.35
C THR A 62 4.79 -34.84 -37.12
N LEU A 63 3.46 -34.71 -37.01
CA LEU A 63 2.66 -34.47 -35.82
C LEU A 63 2.78 -35.57 -34.74
N PHE A 64 3.97 -36.06 -34.41
CA PHE A 64 4.14 -36.98 -33.27
C PHE A 64 5.55 -36.80 -32.68
N GLY A 65 5.66 -36.24 -31.47
CA GLY A 65 6.90 -36.26 -30.70
C GLY A 65 7.26 -34.99 -29.92
N LYS A 66 6.75 -33.80 -30.28
CA LYS A 66 7.09 -32.54 -29.54
C LYS A 66 6.18 -32.21 -28.34
N LYS A 67 5.07 -32.92 -28.13
CA LYS A 67 4.24 -32.78 -26.93
C LYS A 67 4.86 -33.44 -25.70
N GLU A 68 5.69 -34.46 -25.89
CA GLU A 68 6.22 -35.30 -24.80
C GLU A 68 7.39 -34.62 -24.07
N ALA A 69 8.31 -33.96 -24.80
CA ALA A 69 9.43 -33.22 -24.21
C ALA A 69 8.99 -31.97 -23.38
N ARG A 70 7.81 -31.39 -23.66
CA ARG A 70 7.24 -30.28 -22.88
C ARG A 70 6.49 -30.74 -21.62
N ALA A 71 5.99 -31.97 -21.59
CA ALA A 71 5.33 -32.54 -20.42
C ALA A 71 6.34 -32.86 -19.31
N GLN A 72 7.50 -33.41 -19.67
CA GLN A 72 8.54 -33.81 -18.72
C GLN A 72 9.22 -32.62 -18.01
N GLY A 73 9.34 -31.46 -18.68
CA GLY A 73 9.96 -30.26 -18.09
C GLY A 73 9.10 -29.53 -17.04
N ASN A 74 7.80 -29.83 -16.96
CA ASN A 74 6.88 -29.16 -16.03
C ASN A 74 6.65 -29.94 -14.73
N GLU A 75 7.07 -31.19 -14.68
CA GLU A 75 6.87 -32.07 -13.53
C GLU A 75 7.87 -31.75 -12.40
N SER A 76 9.11 -31.42 -12.74
CA SER A 76 10.15 -31.02 -11.79
C SER A 76 9.91 -29.64 -11.15
N LYS A 77 9.06 -28.81 -11.74
CA LYS A 77 8.68 -27.49 -11.20
C LYS A 77 7.54 -27.57 -10.18
N ARG A 78 6.79 -28.69 -10.16
CA ARG A 78 5.56 -28.83 -9.37
C ARG A 78 5.80 -29.19 -7.90
N LYS A 79 6.97 -29.75 -7.57
CA LYS A 79 7.30 -30.22 -6.22
C LYS A 79 8.44 -29.41 -5.58
N LYS A 80 8.39 -28.07 -5.70
CA LYS A 80 9.14 -27.22 -4.77
C LYS A 80 8.32 -27.11 -3.50
N GLU A 81 8.54 -28.05 -2.59
CA GLU A 81 7.99 -28.01 -1.24
C GLU A 81 8.33 -26.66 -0.63
N ARG A 82 7.32 -25.78 -0.50
CA ARG A 82 7.51 -24.47 0.10
C ARG A 82 7.77 -24.70 1.57
N VAL A 83 9.04 -24.84 1.93
CA VAL A 83 9.47 -24.74 3.32
C VAL A 83 8.92 -23.41 3.83
N LYS A 84 7.91 -23.50 4.69
CA LYS A 84 7.24 -22.36 5.29
C LYS A 84 8.24 -21.79 6.27
N LYS A 85 9.00 -20.75 5.86
CA LYS A 85 9.82 -19.98 6.80
C LYS A 85 8.94 -19.61 7.98
N VAL A 86 9.30 -20.12 9.15
CA VAL A 86 8.68 -19.71 10.41
C VAL A 86 9.07 -18.25 10.60
N LYS A 87 8.07 -17.39 10.79
CA LYS A 87 8.26 -15.94 10.97
C LYS A 87 8.10 -15.70 12.46
N ASP A 88 9.19 -15.82 13.19
CA ASP A 88 9.15 -15.91 14.65
C ASP A 88 9.07 -14.55 15.36
N ASP A 89 9.12 -13.44 14.62
CA ASP A 89 9.21 -12.11 15.24
C ASP A 89 8.03 -11.22 14.80
N VAL A 90 6.80 -11.54 15.19
CA VAL A 90 5.64 -10.64 15.02
C VAL A 90 4.85 -10.59 16.32
N ILE A 91 4.58 -9.38 16.81
CA ILE A 91 3.82 -9.16 18.04
C ILE A 91 2.39 -8.81 17.65
N GLU A 92 1.40 -9.56 18.13
CA GLU A 92 -0.01 -9.30 17.87
C GLU A 92 -0.63 -8.53 19.04
N VAL A 93 -1.31 -7.42 18.72
CA VAL A 93 -1.88 -6.49 19.71
C VAL A 93 -3.27 -6.05 19.27
N GLU A 94 -4.16 -5.82 20.23
CA GLU A 94 -5.50 -5.29 19.98
C GLU A 94 -5.53 -3.77 20.12
N GLY A 95 -6.37 -3.12 19.31
CA GLY A 95 -6.54 -1.68 19.37
C GLY A 95 -7.78 -1.16 18.67
N VAL A 96 -8.03 0.13 18.85
CA VAL A 96 -9.17 0.86 18.28
C VAL A 96 -8.70 1.88 17.25
N VAL A 97 -9.39 1.95 16.12
CA VAL A 97 -9.10 2.93 15.06
C VAL A 97 -9.61 4.31 15.45
N LEU A 98 -8.72 5.30 15.48
CA LEU A 98 -9.07 6.70 15.81
C LEU A 98 -9.37 7.51 14.54
N GLU A 99 -8.39 7.56 13.62
CA GLU A 99 -8.44 8.42 12.43
C GLU A 99 -8.04 7.64 11.19
N SER A 100 -8.69 7.95 10.06
CA SER A 100 -8.33 7.43 8.74
C SER A 100 -7.44 8.41 7.99
N LEU A 101 -6.28 7.93 7.53
CA LEU A 101 -5.36 8.67 6.68
C LEU A 101 -5.50 8.23 5.21
N PRO A 102 -5.09 9.08 4.25
CA PRO A 102 -4.99 8.66 2.85
C PRO A 102 -4.02 7.48 2.71
N ASN A 103 -4.18 6.69 1.64
CA ASN A 103 -3.42 5.45 1.38
C ASN A 103 -3.79 4.22 2.23
N ALA A 104 -4.99 4.23 2.82
CA ALA A 104 -5.47 3.14 3.69
C ALA A 104 -4.53 2.88 4.88
N MET A 105 -4.03 3.98 5.43
CA MET A 105 -3.31 4.05 6.68
C MET A 105 -4.27 4.53 7.75
N PHE A 106 -4.11 4.04 8.97
CA PHE A 106 -5.00 4.35 10.09
C PHE A 106 -4.15 4.66 11.31
N ARG A 107 -4.61 5.63 12.10
CA ARG A 107 -4.08 5.86 13.44
C ARG A 107 -4.89 5.00 14.40
N CYS A 108 -4.22 4.12 15.11
CA CYS A 108 -4.84 3.21 16.05
C CYS A 108 -4.30 3.44 17.46
N ALA A 109 -5.20 3.49 18.45
CA ALA A 109 -4.86 3.37 19.86
C ALA A 109 -4.69 1.89 20.20
N ILE A 110 -3.66 1.57 20.98
CA ILE A 110 -3.44 0.21 21.50
C ILE A 110 -4.10 0.11 22.88
N ASP A 111 -4.88 -0.95 23.11
CA ASP A 111 -5.66 -1.11 24.36
C ASP A 111 -4.78 -1.42 25.60
N GLY A 112 -3.51 -1.76 25.42
CA GLY A 112 -2.56 -2.07 26.50
C GLY A 112 -1.35 -1.13 26.60
N ALA A 113 -1.34 -0.01 25.86
CA ALA A 113 -0.23 0.94 25.86
C ALA A 113 -0.43 2.05 26.91
N PRO A 114 0.64 2.59 27.52
CA PRO A 114 0.56 3.76 28.39
C PRO A 114 0.06 4.99 27.62
N GLU A 115 -0.74 5.84 28.26
CA GLU A 115 -1.36 7.02 27.62
C GLU A 115 -0.38 8.06 27.06
N THR A 116 0.92 7.95 27.38
CA THR A 116 1.98 8.81 26.85
C THR A 116 2.37 8.46 25.39
N GLN A 117 1.89 7.34 24.85
CA GLN A 117 2.37 6.83 23.57
C GLN A 117 1.59 7.38 22.37
N GLU A 118 2.31 7.77 21.32
CA GLU A 118 1.71 8.23 20.06
C GLU A 118 0.86 7.11 19.42
N PRO A 119 -0.30 7.42 18.81
CA PRO A 119 -1.09 6.44 18.09
C PRO A 119 -0.27 5.73 17.00
N VAL A 120 -0.43 4.41 16.93
CA VAL A 120 0.29 3.58 15.96
C VAL A 120 -0.25 3.83 14.57
N LEU A 121 0.67 4.01 13.63
CA LEU A 121 0.37 4.16 12.24
C LEU A 121 0.33 2.79 11.58
N ALA A 122 -0.89 2.31 11.29
CA ALA A 122 -1.14 0.96 10.82
C ALA A 122 -1.60 0.96 9.36
N THR A 123 -1.01 0.08 8.55
CA THR A 123 -1.43 -0.13 7.15
C THR A 123 -2.28 -1.39 7.04
N ILE A 124 -3.30 -1.38 6.17
CA ILE A 124 -4.12 -2.57 5.95
C ILE A 124 -3.31 -3.74 5.36
N SER A 125 -3.54 -4.93 5.89
CA SER A 125 -2.99 -6.13 5.30
C SER A 125 -3.55 -6.38 3.89
N GLY A 126 -2.76 -7.06 3.06
CA GLY A 126 -3.25 -7.55 1.77
C GLY A 126 -4.42 -8.53 1.90
N LYS A 127 -4.58 -9.22 3.05
CA LYS A 127 -5.74 -10.08 3.32
C LYS A 127 -7.00 -9.23 3.39
N ILE A 128 -7.00 -8.16 4.19
CA ILE A 128 -8.11 -7.20 4.27
C ILE A 128 -8.48 -6.63 2.89
N ARG A 129 -7.49 -6.26 2.08
CA ARG A 129 -7.72 -5.76 0.69
C ARG A 129 -8.44 -6.78 -0.20
N LYS A 130 -8.06 -8.06 -0.12
CA LYS A 130 -8.68 -9.14 -0.91
C LYS A 130 -10.08 -9.49 -0.43
N ASN A 131 -10.32 -9.38 0.88
CA ASN A 131 -11.61 -9.69 1.49
C ASN A 131 -12.60 -8.51 1.44
N PHE A 132 -12.23 -7.41 0.80
CA PHE A 132 -13.04 -6.18 0.68
C PHE A 132 -13.58 -5.67 2.03
N VAL A 133 -12.85 -5.94 3.12
CA VAL A 133 -13.24 -5.49 4.46
C VAL A 133 -12.88 -4.01 4.58
N LYS A 134 -13.90 -3.18 4.80
CA LYS A 134 -13.74 -1.75 5.05
C LYS A 134 -13.48 -1.54 6.55
N ILE A 135 -12.46 -0.75 6.87
CA ILE A 135 -12.18 -0.30 8.23
C ILE A 135 -12.79 1.09 8.38
N LEU A 136 -13.58 1.30 9.42
CA LEU A 136 -14.13 2.59 9.82
C LEU A 136 -13.46 3.07 11.11
N VAL A 137 -13.61 4.36 11.41
CA VAL A 137 -13.20 4.90 12.71
C VAL A 137 -14.06 4.31 13.83
N GLY A 138 -13.45 3.98 14.95
CA GLY A 138 -14.08 3.30 16.09
C GLY A 138 -14.12 1.77 15.99
N ASP A 139 -13.64 1.18 14.89
CA ASP A 139 -13.55 -0.28 14.79
C ASP A 139 -12.46 -0.84 15.70
N LYS A 140 -12.76 -1.98 16.35
CA LYS A 140 -11.76 -2.80 17.04
C LYS A 140 -11.02 -3.68 16.04
N VAL A 141 -9.69 -3.62 16.07
CA VAL A 141 -8.82 -4.28 15.10
C VAL A 141 -7.66 -4.97 15.78
N LEU A 142 -7.18 -6.05 15.15
CA LEU A 142 -5.96 -6.74 15.53
C LEU A 142 -4.81 -6.26 14.66
N ILE A 143 -3.76 -5.78 15.32
CA ILE A 143 -2.58 -5.14 14.75
C ILE A 143 -1.38 -6.05 14.99
N GLU A 144 -0.72 -6.45 13.92
CA GLU A 144 0.61 -7.05 13.94
C GLU A 144 1.64 -5.91 13.97
N LEU A 145 2.36 -5.77 15.07
CA LEU A 145 3.47 -4.83 15.20
C LEU A 145 4.78 -5.46 14.73
N SER A 146 5.62 -4.62 14.15
CA SER A 146 7.01 -4.99 13.90
C SER A 146 7.72 -5.11 15.26
N PRO A 147 8.52 -6.16 15.50
CA PRO A 147 9.28 -6.32 16.75
C PRO A 147 10.34 -5.22 16.90
N TYR A 148 10.72 -4.58 15.80
CA TYR A 148 11.69 -3.49 15.78
C TYR A 148 11.05 -2.13 16.07
N ASP A 149 9.84 -1.89 15.55
CA ASP A 149 9.16 -0.60 15.63
C ASP A 149 7.71 -0.78 16.11
N LEU A 150 7.45 -0.45 17.38
CA LEU A 150 6.10 -0.51 17.96
C LEU A 150 5.17 0.60 17.46
N THR A 151 5.70 1.62 16.78
CA THR A 151 4.92 2.76 16.23
C THR A 151 4.29 2.45 14.88
N ARG A 152 4.74 1.38 14.21
CA ARG A 152 4.23 0.95 12.90
C ARG A 152 3.64 -0.44 12.99
N GLY A 153 2.46 -0.58 12.41
CA GLY A 153 1.71 -1.82 12.49
C GLY A 153 1.03 -2.22 11.19
N ARG A 154 0.49 -3.44 11.19
CA ARG A 154 -0.29 -4.00 10.10
C ARG A 154 -1.62 -4.52 10.63
N ILE A 155 -2.72 -4.04 10.06
CA ILE A 155 -4.06 -4.51 10.45
C ILE A 155 -4.36 -5.83 9.76
N THR A 156 -4.48 -6.90 10.55
CA THR A 156 -4.74 -8.26 10.03
C THR A 156 -6.21 -8.63 10.14
N PHE A 157 -6.87 -8.25 11.22
CA PHE A 157 -8.25 -8.64 11.50
C PHE A 157 -9.08 -7.47 12.05
N ARG A 158 -10.38 -7.50 11.78
CA ARG A 158 -11.38 -6.58 12.35
C ARG A 158 -12.39 -7.43 13.12
N TYR A 159 -12.63 -7.07 14.38
CA TYR A 159 -13.69 -7.69 15.17
C TYR A 159 -15.06 -7.22 14.65
N ARG A 160 -16.01 -8.16 14.52
CA ARG A 160 -17.38 -7.88 14.10
C ARG A 160 -18.29 -7.69 15.30
#